data_AF-A0A1R4KQV0-F1
#
_entry.id   AF-A0A1R4KQV0-F1
#
_cell.length_a   1.000
_cell.length_b   1.000
_cell.length_c   1.000
_cell.angle_alpha   90.00
_cell.angle_beta   90.00
_cell.angle_gamma   90.00
#
_symmetry.space_group_name_H-M   'P 1'
#
loop_
_entity.id
_entity.type
_entity.pdbx_description
1 polymer ?
#
loop_
_entity_poly.entity_id
_entity_poly.type
_entity_poly.pdbx_seq_one_letter_code
_entity_poly.pdbx_strand_id
1 'polypeptide(L)'
;MKWLVNEDQLLLGSLFVTLMVGLAYLALSQATSKIPIALANAFWEGLGMILIASVSFVFLGEAISIGQMFALLLAIIGIVIINSGHAMQEQKQ
;
A
#
# COMPACT_ATOMS: atom_id res chain seq x y z
N MET A 1 2.59 30.30 -2.94
CA MET A 1 1.92 29.01 -3.21
C MET A 1 0.59 28.79 -2.45
N LYS A 2 0.19 29.62 -1.48
CA LYS A 2 -1.14 29.53 -0.82
C LYS A 2 -2.31 30.18 -1.61
N TRP A 3 -2.02 30.89 -2.70
CA TRP A 3 -2.97 31.80 -3.38
C TRP A 3 -3.33 31.38 -4.81
N LEU A 4 -3.10 30.11 -5.18
CA LEU A 4 -3.39 29.58 -6.52
C LEU A 4 -4.22 28.29 -6.49
N VAL A 5 -4.70 27.90 -5.32
CA VAL A 5 -5.54 26.71 -5.17
C VAL A 5 -6.92 27.17 -4.73
N ASN A 6 -7.91 26.97 -5.60
CA ASN A 6 -9.31 27.26 -5.31
C ASN A 6 -9.76 26.40 -4.12
N GLU A 7 -10.40 27.02 -3.13
CA GLU A 7 -10.87 26.35 -1.90
C GLU A 7 -11.80 25.17 -2.23
N ASP A 8 -12.65 25.36 -3.24
CA ASP A 8 -13.54 24.37 -3.84
C ASP A 8 -12.82 23.17 -4.47
N GLN A 9 -11.71 23.39 -5.20
CA GLN A 9 -10.90 22.29 -5.73
C GLN A 9 -10.10 21.55 -4.64
N LEU A 10 -9.68 22.26 -3.59
CA LEU A 10 -8.98 21.66 -2.46
C LEU A 10 -9.91 20.73 -1.66
N LEU A 11 -11.17 21.17 -1.44
CA LEU A 11 -12.21 20.38 -0.79
C LEU A 11 -12.59 19.17 -1.63
N LEU A 12 -12.79 19.34 -2.93
CA LEU A 12 -13.09 18.23 -3.85
C LEU A 12 -11.96 17.19 -3.88
N GLY A 13 -10.70 17.64 -3.99
CA GLY A 13 -9.55 16.74 -4.03
C GLY A 13 -9.32 15.99 -2.71
N SER A 14 -9.45 16.67 -1.58
CA SER A 14 -9.30 16.05 -0.25
C SER A 14 -10.43 15.07 0.05
N LEU A 15 -11.68 15.40 -0.28
CA LEU A 15 -12.82 14.48 -0.17
C LEU A 15 -12.63 13.25 -1.05
N PHE A 16 -12.15 13.44 -2.28
CA PHE A 16 -11.91 12.35 -3.22
C PHE A 16 -10.84 11.37 -2.71
N VAL A 17 -9.70 11.87 -2.24
CA VAL A 17 -8.64 11.03 -1.65
C VAL A 17 -9.15 10.32 -0.40
N THR A 18 -9.87 11.02 0.47
CA THR A 18 -10.42 10.44 1.71
C THR A 18 -11.39 9.30 1.40
N LEU A 19 -12.26 9.48 0.38
CA LEU A 19 -13.17 8.43 -0.08
C LEU A 19 -12.43 7.22 -0.65
N MET A 20 -11.43 7.43 -1.51
CA MET A 20 -10.63 6.34 -2.07
C MET A 20 -9.87 5.56 -0.99
N VAL A 21 -9.25 6.26 -0.04
CA VAL A 21 -8.54 5.63 1.08
C VAL A 21 -9.52 4.89 1.98
N GLY A 22 -10.69 5.47 2.26
CA GLY A 22 -11.76 4.82 3.01
C GLY A 22 -12.22 3.51 2.36
N LEU A 23 -12.47 3.52 1.04
CA LEU A 23 -12.84 2.32 0.30
C LEU A 23 -11.73 1.26 0.29
N ALA A 24 -10.47 1.67 0.14
CA ALA A 24 -9.32 0.76 0.24
C ALA A 24 -9.23 0.11 1.63
N TYR A 25 -9.46 0.87 2.70
CA TYR A 25 -9.49 0.35 4.07
C TYR A 25 -10.69 -0.56 4.33
N LEU A 26 -11.85 -0.32 3.72
CA LEU A 26 -12.99 -1.22 3.82
C LEU A 26 -12.72 -2.56 3.12
N ALA A 27 -12.05 -2.53 1.96
CA ALA A 27 -11.60 -3.75 1.28
C ALA A 27 -10.53 -4.49 2.10
N LEU A 28 -9.59 -3.75 2.69
CA LEU A 28 -8.58 -4.30 3.60
C LEU A 28 -9.22 -4.94 4.84
N SER A 29 -10.22 -4.30 5.44
CA SER A 29 -10.95 -4.81 6.61
C SER A 29 -11.63 -6.16 6.34
N GLN A 30 -12.20 -6.32 5.13
CA GLN A 30 -12.76 -7.60 4.69
C GLN A 30 -11.69 -8.68 4.51
N ALA A 31 -10.50 -8.33 4.02
CA ALA A 31 -9.36 -9.26 3.92
C ALA A 31 -8.74 -9.60 5.30
N THR A 32 -8.73 -8.63 6.22
CA THR A 32 -8.13 -8.74 7.54
C THR A 32 -8.99 -9.54 8.52
N SER A 33 -10.29 -9.70 8.28
CA SER A 33 -11.17 -10.52 9.13
C SER A 33 -10.79 -12.01 9.18
N LYS A 34 -9.90 -12.46 8.30
CA LYS A 34 -9.39 -13.86 8.27
C LYS A 34 -7.95 -14.01 8.76
N ILE A 35 -7.25 -12.91 9.03
CA ILE A 35 -5.79 -12.87 9.23
C ILE A 35 -5.49 -12.11 10.54
N PRO A 36 -4.52 -12.54 11.38
CA PRO A 36 -4.14 -11.82 12.59
C PRO A 36 -3.75 -10.36 12.29
N ILE A 37 -4.23 -9.44 13.13
CA ILE A 37 -4.09 -7.98 12.96
C ILE A 37 -2.64 -7.56 12.73
N ALA A 38 -1.68 -8.16 13.46
CA ALA A 38 -0.26 -7.86 13.31
C ALA A 38 0.25 -8.16 11.89
N LEU A 39 -0.24 -9.24 11.29
CA LEU A 39 0.16 -9.66 9.96
C LEU A 39 -0.46 -8.76 8.90
N ALA A 40 -1.75 -8.44 9.03
CA ALA A 40 -2.43 -7.52 8.12
C ALA A 40 -1.80 -6.13 8.08
N ASN A 41 -1.39 -5.59 9.23
CA ASN A 41 -0.68 -4.30 9.29
C ASN A 41 0.71 -4.35 8.62
N ALA A 42 1.47 -5.44 8.81
CA ALA A 42 2.75 -5.62 8.14
C ALA A 42 2.59 -5.70 6.61
N PHE A 43 1.54 -6.39 6.14
CA PHE A 43 1.20 -6.42 4.73
C PHE A 43 0.76 -5.05 4.21
N TRP A 44 -0.10 -4.34 4.92
CA TRP A 44 -0.60 -3.03 4.50
C TRP A 44 0.53 -2.02 4.30
N GLU A 45 1.42 -1.91 5.28
CA GLU A 45 2.58 -1.01 5.20
C GLU A 45 3.55 -1.43 4.09
N GLY A 46 3.84 -2.74 3.98
CA GLY A 46 4.76 -3.27 2.97
C GLY A 46 4.23 -3.13 1.53
N LEU A 47 2.99 -3.55 1.29
CA LEU A 47 2.36 -3.50 -0.03
C LEU A 47 2.13 -2.05 -0.45
N GLY A 48 1.68 -1.19 0.48
CA GLY A 48 1.48 0.23 0.24
C GLY A 48 2.77 0.93 -0.17
N MET A 49 3.88 0.69 0.54
CA MET A 49 5.19 1.23 0.17
C MET A 49 5.64 0.78 -1.22
N ILE A 50 5.50 -0.51 -1.54
CA ILE A 50 5.88 -1.04 -2.86
C ILE A 50 5.05 -0.42 -3.98
N LEU A 51 3.73 -0.27 -3.77
CA LEU A 51 2.83 0.33 -4.74
C LEU A 51 3.17 1.80 -4.97
N ILE A 52 3.37 2.57 -3.90
CA ILE A 52 3.74 3.99 -3.98
C ILE A 52 5.07 4.15 -4.70
N ALA A 53 6.09 3.36 -4.34
CA ALA A 53 7.40 3.44 -4.99
C ALA A 53 7.33 3.07 -6.49
N SER A 54 6.51 2.08 -6.85
CA SER A 54 6.27 1.69 -8.25
C SER A 54 5.54 2.78 -9.03
N VAL A 55 4.52 3.40 -8.43
CA VAL A 55 3.77 4.51 -9.04
C VAL A 55 4.68 5.73 -9.20
N SER A 56 5.49 6.07 -8.19
CA SER A 56 6.47 7.17 -8.29
C SER A 56 7.45 6.95 -9.44
N PHE A 57 7.94 5.73 -9.64
CA PHE A 57 8.79 5.41 -10.78
C PHE A 57 8.09 5.62 -12.13
N VAL A 58 6.86 5.11 -12.27
CA VAL A 58 6.12 5.14 -13.54
C VAL A 58 5.61 6.55 -13.88
N PHE A 59 5.08 7.28 -12.89
CA PHE A 59 4.40 8.56 -13.12
C PHE A 59 5.30 9.78 -12.92
N LEU A 60 6.22 9.76 -11.95
CA LEU A 60 7.13 10.89 -11.71
C LEU A 60 8.44 10.76 -12.51
N GLY A 61 8.73 9.59 -13.09
CA GLY A 61 9.96 9.36 -13.85
C GLY A 61 11.22 9.44 -12.99
N GLU A 62 11.10 9.26 -11.66
CA GLU A 62 12.25 9.23 -10.77
C GLU A 62 13.17 8.06 -11.16
N ALA A 63 14.46 8.34 -11.33
CA ALA A 63 15.45 7.32 -11.59
C ALA A 63 15.62 6.46 -10.33
N ILE A 64 15.01 5.28 -10.33
CA ILE A 64 15.23 4.28 -9.28
C ILE A 64 16.68 3.82 -9.35
N SER A 65 17.42 3.99 -8.24
CA SER A 65 18.77 3.46 -8.13
C SER A 65 18.74 1.93 -8.06
N ILE A 66 19.82 1.27 -8.48
CA ILE A 66 19.97 -0.19 -8.38
C ILE A 66 19.70 -0.68 -6.95
N GLY A 67 20.09 0.09 -5.94
CA GLY A 67 19.83 -0.23 -4.53
C GLY A 67 18.34 -0.20 -4.16
N GLN A 68 17.59 0.79 -4.66
CA GLN A 68 16.14 0.87 -4.46
C GLN A 68 15.41 -0.28 -5.15
N MET A 69 15.86 -0.69 -6.34
CA MET A 69 15.32 -1.84 -7.05
C MET A 69 15.54 -3.15 -6.27
N PHE A 70 16.73 -3.34 -5.71
CA PHE A 70 17.03 -4.47 -4.83
C PHE A 70 16.14 -4.47 -3.57
N ALA A 71 15.95 -3.30 -2.95
CA ALA A 71 15.09 -3.17 -1.77
C ALA A 71 13.63 -3.52 -2.08
N LEU A 72 13.11 -3.06 -3.23
CA LEU A 72 11.76 -3.42 -3.70
C LEU A 72 11.63 -4.93 -3.91
N LEU A 73 12.59 -5.56 -4.58
CA LEU A 73 12.59 -7.01 -4.80
C LEU A 73 12.60 -7.78 -3.48
N LEU A 74 13.45 -7.37 -2.52
CA LEU A 74 13.52 -8.00 -1.20
C LEU A 74 12.20 -7.86 -0.44
N ALA A 75 11.57 -6.69 -0.52
CA ALA A 75 10.29 -6.43 0.12
C ALA A 75 9.17 -7.31 -0.47
N ILE A 76 9.11 -7.45 -1.80
CA ILE A 76 8.17 -8.34 -2.49
C ILE A 76 8.40 -9.79 -2.05
N ILE A 77 9.64 -10.26 -2.02
CA ILE A 77 9.99 -11.62 -1.57
C ILE A 77 9.53 -11.84 -0.12
N GLY A 78 9.79 -10.88 0.77
CA GLY A 78 9.35 -10.95 2.17
C GLY A 78 7.83 -11.11 2.29
N ILE A 79 7.08 -10.29 1.56
CA ILE A 79 5.60 -10.36 1.51
C ILE A 79 5.12 -11.73 1.02
N VAL A 80 5.73 -12.29 -0.04
CA VAL A 80 5.36 -13.61 -0.58
C VAL A 80 5.63 -14.73 0.44
N ILE A 81 6.77 -14.70 1.13
CA ILE A 81 7.13 -15.68 2.16
C ILE A 81 6.12 -15.63 3.31
N ILE A 82 5.82 -14.43 3.80
CA ILE A 82 4.86 -14.23 4.88
C ILE A 82 3.47 -14.75 4.46
N ASN A 83 3.07 -14.48 3.22
CA ASN A 83 1.75 -14.89 2.70
C ASN A 83 1.67 -16.42 2.61
N SER A 84 2.75 -17.05 2.14
CA SER A 84 2.85 -18.51 2.04
C SER A 84 2.88 -19.17 3.42
N GLY A 85 3.57 -18.58 4.39
CA GLY A 85 3.59 -19.05 5.77
C GLY A 85 2.22 -18.99 6.44
N HIS A 86 1.44 -17.95 6.15
CA HIS A 86 0.09 -17.81 6.69
C HIS A 86 -0.93 -18.77 6.03
N ALA A 87 -0.84 -18.97 4.72
CA ALA A 87 -1.67 -19.95 3.99
C ALA A 87 -1.49 -21.39 4.54
N MET A 88 -0.32 -21.69 5.12
CA MET A 88 -0.02 -22.98 5.72
C MET A 88 -0.52 -23.11 7.17
N GLN A 89 -0.80 -21.99 7.87
CA GLN A 89 -1.43 -22.01 9.20
C GLN A 89 -2.95 -22.18 9.12
N GLU A 90 -3.62 -21.59 8.12
CA GLU A 90 -5.07 -21.79 7.90
C GLU A 90 -5.43 -23.25 7.60
N GLN A 91 -4.52 -24.04 7.02
CA GLN A 91 -4.75 -25.48 6.75
C GLN A 91 -4.63 -26.38 7.99
N LYS A 92 -4.15 -25.86 9.12
CA LYS A 92 -3.89 -26.66 10.34
C LYS A 92 -4.87 -26.39 11.48
N GLN A 93 -5.89 -25.56 11.26
CA GLN A 93 -7.06 -25.38 12.14
C GLN A 93 -8.29 -26.03 11.52
#